data_AF-A0A658NNB7-F1
#
_entry.id   AF-A0A658NNB7-F1
#
_cell.length_a   1.000
_cell.length_b   1.000
_cell.length_c   1.000
_cell.angle_alpha   90.00
_cell.angle_beta   90.00
_cell.angle_gamma   90.00
#
_symmetry.space_group_name_H-M   'P 1'
#
loop_
_entity.id
_entity.type
_entity.pdbx_description
1 polymer ?
#
loop_
_entity_poly.entity_id
_entity_poly.type
_entity_poly.pdbx_seq_one_letter_code
_entity_poly.pdbx_strand_id
1 'polypeptide(L)'
;LASGRAGDGFELEVGFQGCAEAGICYPPMVRKTALKVPAGGVTPAASPAPEAGGYPAEPVSEQDRLAARLAGESGWVTSLLLF
;
A
#
# COMPACT_ATOMS: atom_id res chain seq x y z
N LEU A 1 -10.23 -18.14 -15.64
CA LEU A 1 -9.94 -17.04 -14.68
C LEU A 1 -11.22 -16.24 -14.49
N ALA A 2 -11.88 -16.37 -13.35
CA ALA A 2 -13.09 -15.62 -13.06
C ALA A 2 -12.70 -14.19 -12.63
N SER A 3 -13.16 -13.19 -13.37
CA SER A 3 -13.02 -11.78 -12.98
C SER A 3 -14.11 -11.46 -11.94
N GLY A 4 -13.72 -11.14 -10.70
CA GLY A 4 -14.64 -10.75 -9.63
C GLY A 4 -15.21 -9.36 -9.88
N ARG A 5 -16.51 -9.15 -9.65
CA ARG A 5 -17.14 -7.83 -9.81
C ARG A 5 -16.94 -6.98 -8.56
N ALA A 6 -16.94 -5.67 -8.76
CA ALA A 6 -17.07 -4.70 -7.70
C ALA A 6 -18.28 -5.02 -6.80
N GLY A 7 -18.07 -5.15 -5.49
CA GLY A 7 -19.10 -5.51 -4.52
C GLY A 7 -19.20 -7.02 -4.21
N ASP A 8 -18.53 -7.88 -4.98
CA ASP A 8 -18.46 -9.31 -4.67
C ASP A 8 -17.52 -9.55 -3.48
N GLY A 9 -17.87 -10.52 -2.63
CA GLY A 9 -17.02 -11.01 -1.55
C GLY A 9 -16.33 -12.32 -1.93
N PHE A 10 -15.14 -12.56 -1.40
CA PHE A 10 -14.42 -13.84 -1.54
C PHE A 10 -13.83 -14.28 -0.19
N GLU A 11 -13.66 -15.59 -0.02
CA GLU A 11 -12.94 -16.17 1.12
C GLU A 11 -11.44 -16.16 0.83
N LEU A 12 -10.67 -15.51 1.69
CA LEU A 12 -9.21 -15.58 1.68
C LEU A 12 -8.74 -16.60 2.70
N GLU A 13 -8.03 -17.62 2.24
CA GLU A 13 -7.33 -18.59 3.07
C GLU A 13 -5.83 -18.23 3.13
N VAL A 14 -5.30 -18.04 4.34
CA VAL A 14 -3.90 -17.72 4.59
C VAL A 14 -3.27 -18.81 5.45
N GLY A 15 -2.26 -19.48 4.90
CA GLY A 15 -1.38 -20.38 5.63
C GLY A 15 -0.16 -19.63 6.18
N PHE A 16 0.23 -19.91 7.42
CA PHE A 16 1.44 -19.32 8.01
C PHE A 16 2.07 -20.24 9.05
N GLN A 17 3.39 -20.10 9.21
CA GLN A 17 4.19 -20.72 10.26
C GLN A 17 5.16 -19.69 10.80
N GLY A 18 5.30 -19.63 12.13
CA GLY A 18 6.30 -18.81 12.80
C GLY A 18 7.41 -19.69 13.38
N CYS A 19 8.57 -19.10 13.62
CA CYS A 19 9.61 -19.71 14.43
C CYS A 19 9.96 -18.76 15.60
N ALA A 20 10.21 -19.32 16.77
CA ALA A 20 10.72 -18.61 17.92
C ALA A 20 12.23 -18.39 17.77
N GLU A 21 12.76 -17.30 18.32
CA GLU A 21 14.19 -16.97 18.31
C GLU A 21 15.07 -18.07 18.94
N ALA A 22 14.49 -18.85 19.85
CA ALA A 22 15.12 -20.03 20.45
C ALA A 22 15.21 -21.26 19.51
N GLY A 23 14.85 -21.11 18.23
CA GLY A 23 14.99 -22.15 17.20
C GLY A 23 13.81 -23.13 17.08
N ILE A 24 12.65 -22.82 17.68
CA ILE A 24 11.46 -23.69 17.60
C ILE A 24 10.53 -23.17 16.51
N CYS A 25 10.27 -23.97 15.47
CA CYS A 25 9.23 -23.67 14.48
C CYS A 25 7.89 -24.29 14.88
N TYR A 26 6.83 -23.48 14.81
CA TYR A 26 5.48 -23.91 15.13
C TYR A 26 4.84 -24.67 13.97
N PRO A 27 3.89 -25.57 14.25
CA PRO A 27 3.14 -26.27 13.20
C PRO A 27 2.42 -25.28 12.25
N PRO A 28 2.29 -25.61 10.96
CA PRO A 28 1.54 -24.80 10.01
C PRO A 28 0.10 -24.53 10.49
N MET A 29 -0.33 -23.29 10.37
CA MET A 29 -1.67 -22.84 10.72
C MET A 29 -2.37 -22.24 9.51
N VAL A 30 -3.70 -22.32 9.49
CA VAL A 30 -4.54 -21.77 8.43
C VAL A 30 -5.59 -20.83 9.05
N ARG A 31 -5.81 -19.69 8.40
CA ARG A 31 -6.88 -18.74 8.73
C ARG A 31 -7.70 -18.44 7.50
N LYS A 32 -9.02 -18.39 7.69
CA LYS A 32 -10.00 -18.03 6.66
C LYS A 32 -10.64 -16.71 7.04
N THR A 33 -10.76 -15.80 6.09
CA THR A 33 -11.46 -14.54 6.29
C THR A 33 -12.24 -14.13 5.05
N ALA A 34 -13.48 -13.69 5.26
CA ALA A 34 -14.29 -13.13 4.19
C ALA A 34 -13.81 -11.70 3.90
N LEU A 35 -13.46 -11.42 2.64
CA LEU A 35 -13.11 -10.10 2.16
C LEU A 35 -14.18 -9.59 1.20
N LYS A 36 -14.55 -8.33 1.34
CA LYS A 36 -15.43 -7.63 0.40
C LYS A 36 -14.59 -6.71 -0.47
N VAL A 37 -14.77 -6.80 -1.79
CA VAL A 37 -14.05 -5.93 -2.73
C VAL A 37 -14.87 -4.65 -2.92
N PRO A 38 -14.34 -3.47 -2.54
CA PRO A 38 -15.02 -2.21 -2.86
C PRO A 38 -15.03 -1.99 -4.36
N ALA A 39 -16.03 -1.26 -4.86
CA ALA A 39 -16.03 -0.83 -6.25
C ALA A 39 -14.82 0.09 -6.51
N GLY A 40 -13.84 -0.41 -7.26
CA GLY A 40 -12.74 0.40 -7.76
C GLY A 40 -13.24 1.28 -8.91
N GLY A 41 -13.23 2.60 -8.71
CA GLY A 41 -13.40 3.55 -9.80
C GLY A 41 -12.03 3.81 -10.43
N VAL A 42 -11.86 3.45 -11.70
CA VAL A 42 -10.75 3.98 -12.49
C VAL A 42 -11.23 5.33 -12.99
N THR A 43 -10.79 6.43 -12.37
CA THR A 43 -11.01 7.75 -12.97
C THR A 43 -10.16 7.79 -14.23
N PRO A 44 -10.74 7.90 -15.43
CA PRO A 44 -9.95 8.08 -16.64
C PRO A 44 -9.13 9.36 -16.44
N ALA A 45 -7.81 9.28 -16.60
CA ALA A 45 -7.00 10.48 -16.70
C ALA A 45 -7.56 11.29 -17.88
N ALA A 46 -8.01 12.51 -17.62
CA ALA A 46 -8.42 13.41 -18.68
C ALA A 46 -7.25 13.53 -19.65
N SER A 47 -7.50 13.29 -20.94
CA SER A 47 -6.49 13.47 -21.98
C SER A 47 -6.06 14.95 -21.94
N PRO A 48 -4.78 15.26 -21.67
CA PRO A 48 -4.36 16.65 -21.61
C PRO A 48 -4.56 17.28 -22.99
N ALA A 49 -5.20 18.45 -23.01
CA ALA A 49 -5.09 19.34 -24.15
C ALA A 49 -3.60 19.71 -24.33
N PRO A 50 -3.11 19.94 -25.56
CA PRO A 50 -1.71 20.29 -25.76
C PRO A 50 -1.47 21.72 -25.27
N GLU A 51 -1.14 21.86 -23.99
CA GLU A 51 -0.56 23.09 -23.45
C GLU A 51 0.96 22.97 -23.53
N ALA A 52 1.57 23.96 -24.18
CA ALA A 52 3.00 24.05 -24.35
C ALA A 52 3.70 24.15 -22.99
N GLY A 53 4.57 23.17 -22.71
CA GLY A 53 5.67 23.31 -21.76
C GLY A 53 5.30 23.18 -20.28
N GLY A 54 5.04 21.95 -19.85
CA GLY A 54 5.08 21.57 -18.43
C GLY A 54 4.89 20.07 -18.33
N TYR A 55 5.93 19.32 -17.96
CA TYR A 55 5.78 17.90 -17.68
C TYR A 55 4.74 17.74 -16.56
N PRO A 56 3.70 16.90 -16.73
CA PRO A 56 2.81 16.60 -15.62
C PRO A 56 3.66 16.06 -14.47
N ALA A 57 3.45 16.59 -13.27
CA ALA A 57 4.14 16.08 -12.08
C ALA A 57 3.92 14.56 -12.00
N GLU A 58 5.00 13.79 -12.09
CA GLU A 58 4.92 12.34 -11.95
C GLU A 58 4.25 11.99 -10.61
N PRO A 59 3.42 10.94 -10.55
CA PRO A 59 2.85 10.49 -9.29
C PRO A 59 4.00 10.06 -8.36
N VAL A 60 4.31 10.94 -7.42
CA VAL A 60 5.39 10.74 -6.44
C VAL A 60 5.03 9.56 -5.54
N SER A 61 5.99 8.66 -5.31
CA SER A 61 5.77 7.53 -4.41
C SER A 61 5.52 8.03 -2.98
N GLU A 62 4.72 7.31 -2.19
CA GLU A 62 4.48 7.68 -0.79
C GLU A 62 5.78 7.67 0.05
N GLN A 63 6.81 6.94 -0.40
CA GLN A 63 8.14 6.97 0.23
C GLN A 63 8.85 8.30 -0.01
N ASP A 64 8.83 8.83 -1.24
CA ASP A 64 9.42 10.14 -1.56
C ASP A 64 8.68 11.27 -0.84
N ARG A 65 7.37 11.09 -0.64
CA ARG A 65 6.55 12.01 0.15
C ARG A 65 6.95 12.03 1.63
N LEU A 66 7.30 10.88 2.20
CA LEU A 66 7.85 10.78 3.56
C LEU A 66 9.27 11.35 3.64
N ALA A 67 10.12 11.04 2.65
CA ALA A 67 11.48 11.56 2.56
C ALA A 67 11.49 13.11 2.49
N ALA A 68 10.57 13.71 1.74
CA ALA A 68 10.41 15.15 1.67
C ALA A 68 9.98 15.76 3.02
N ARG A 69 9.15 15.07 3.81
CA ARG A 69 8.77 15.52 5.17
C ARG A 69 9.93 15.42 6.16
N LEU A 70 10.76 14.39 6.04
CA LEU A 70 11.95 14.22 6.88
C LEU A 70 13.08 15.20 6.51
N ALA A 71 13.17 15.62 5.24
CA ALA A 71 14.15 16.59 4.77
C ALA A 71 13.74 18.06 5.02
N GLY A 72 12.48 18.32 5.37
CA GLY A 72 11.96 19.67 5.64
C GLY A 72 12.42 20.26 6.97
N GLU A 73 12.11 21.54 7.20
CA GLU A 73 12.52 22.34 8.38
C GLU A 73 12.15 21.73 9.74
N SER A 74 11.24 20.75 9.81
CA SER A 74 10.85 20.05 11.05
C SER A 74 11.45 18.65 11.20
N GLY A 75 12.27 18.19 10.24
CA GLY A 75 12.90 16.87 10.26
C GLY A 75 13.87 16.65 11.42
N TRP A 76 14.49 17.72 11.90
CA TRP A 76 15.32 17.67 13.11
C TRP A 76 14.47 17.52 14.39
N VAL A 77 13.25 18.07 14.42
CA VAL A 77 12.32 17.91 15.56
C VAL A 77 11.83 16.46 15.64
N THR A 78 11.50 15.83 14.51
CA THR A 78 11.11 14.41 14.49
C THR A 78 12.26 13.50 14.89
N SER A 79 13.49 13.83 14.50
CA SER A 79 14.68 13.08 14.92
C SER A 79 14.94 13.21 16.43
N LEU A 80 14.74 14.40 17.01
CA LEU A 80 14.93 14.66 18.44
C LEU A 80 13.84 14.04 19.34
N LEU A 81 12.69 13.68 18.78
CA LEU A 81 11.57 13.06 19.51
C LEU A 81 11.61 11.53 19.50
N LEU A 82 12.40 10.92 18.62
CA LEU A 82 12.49 9.46 18.41
C LEU A 82 13.82 8.86 18.87
N PHE A 83 14.74 9.68 19.38
CA PHE A 83 15.97 9.32 20.08
C PHE A 83 15.94 9.90 21.49
#